data_AF-A0A2A2H823-F1
#
_entry.id   AF-A0A2A2H823-F1
#
_cell.length_a   1.000
_cell.length_b   1.000
_cell.length_c   1.000
_cell.angle_alpha   90.00
_cell.angle_beta   90.00
_cell.angle_gamma   90.00
#
_symmetry.space_group_name_H-M   'P 1'
#
loop_
_entity.id
_entity.type
_entity.pdbx_description
1 polymer ?
#
loop_
_entity_poly.entity_id
_entity_poly.type
_entity_poly.pdbx_seq_one_letter_code
_entity_poly.pdbx_strand_id
1 'polypeptide(L)'
;MTDNDKLAPIEARANDILKNHNGVYLEKRLYTTLKKEFSNLSRADFREVINKLLYEDYVLEHGLIRPMTDKKATKSDETYSKGKLSGKGASKPQRIPGKREI
;
A
#
# COMPACT_ATOMS: atom_id res chain seq x y z
N MET A 1 -15.33 24.37 -14.12
CA MET A 1 -13.99 24.32 -13.51
C MET A 1 -13.79 22.89 -13.05
N THR A 2 -12.86 22.18 -13.66
CA THR A 2 -12.71 20.73 -13.55
C THR A 2 -12.01 20.38 -12.25
N ASP A 3 -12.58 19.48 -11.44
CA ASP A 3 -12.03 19.01 -10.17
C ASP A 3 -10.59 18.44 -10.27
N ASN A 4 -10.13 18.15 -11.50
CA ASN A 4 -8.74 17.84 -11.82
C ASN A 4 -7.71 18.87 -11.31
N ASP A 5 -8.06 20.16 -11.26
CA ASP A 5 -7.12 21.21 -10.84
C ASP A 5 -6.73 21.10 -9.35
N LYS A 6 -7.65 20.59 -8.51
CA LYS A 6 -7.42 20.39 -7.08
C LYS A 6 -6.58 19.15 -6.78
N LEU A 7 -6.59 18.17 -7.68
CA LEU A 7 -5.89 16.88 -7.49
C LEU A 7 -4.45 16.93 -7.97
N ALA A 8 -4.12 17.82 -8.90
CA ALA A 8 -2.75 18.04 -9.38
C ALA A 8 -1.70 18.23 -8.25
N PRO A 9 -1.91 19.08 -7.22
CA PRO A 9 -0.93 19.21 -6.13
C PRO A 9 -0.81 17.94 -5.27
N ILE A 10 -1.90 17.18 -5.11
CA ILE A 10 -1.91 15.92 -4.36
C ILE A 10 -1.14 14.85 -5.13
N GLU A 11 -1.32 14.78 -6.45
CA GLU A 11 -0.63 13.86 -7.35
C GLU A 11 0.87 14.13 -7.38
N ALA A 12 1.27 15.39 -7.56
CA ALA A 12 2.68 15.80 -7.52
C ALA A 12 3.33 15.39 -6.20
N ARG A 13 2.63 15.59 -5.08
CA ARG A 13 3.14 15.23 -3.75
C ARG A 13 3.19 13.73 -3.52
N ALA A 14 2.19 12.99 -3.99
CA ALA A 14 2.20 11.53 -3.93
C ALA A 14 3.38 10.94 -4.73
N ASN A 15 3.64 11.46 -5.92
CA ASN A 15 4.76 11.04 -6.76
C ASN A 15 6.12 11.38 -6.13
N ASP A 16 6.25 12.56 -5.53
CA ASP A 16 7.45 12.97 -4.77
C ASP A 16 7.76 12.00 -3.61
N ILE A 17 6.75 11.66 -2.81
CA ILE A 17 6.89 10.69 -1.71
C ILE A 17 7.30 9.31 -2.24
N LEU A 18 6.66 8.85 -3.32
CA LEU A 18 6.98 7.56 -3.93
C LEU A 18 8.43 7.56 -4.44
N LYS A 19 8.85 8.57 -5.19
CA LYS A 19 10.24 8.71 -5.69
C LYS A 19 11.27 8.73 -4.55
N ASN A 20 11.00 9.47 -3.48
CA ASN A 20 11.89 9.55 -2.32
C ASN A 20 12.05 8.20 -1.57
N HIS A 21 11.10 7.28 -1.74
CA HIS A 21 11.12 5.94 -1.14
C HIS A 21 11.43 4.82 -2.16
N ASN A 22 12.17 5.12 -3.24
CA ASN A 22 12.48 4.18 -4.34
C ASN A 22 11.22 3.53 -4.96
N GLY A 23 10.11 4.25 -4.92
CA GLY A 23 8.79 3.82 -5.39
C GLY A 23 8.11 2.77 -4.52
N VAL A 24 8.71 2.29 -3.43
CA VAL A 24 8.13 1.24 -2.56
C VAL A 24 7.48 1.86 -1.34
N TYR A 25 6.15 1.91 -1.31
CA TYR A 25 5.43 2.55 -0.22
C TYR A 25 4.07 1.90 0.09
N LEU A 26 3.67 1.90 1.37
CA LEU A 26 2.36 1.37 1.76
C LEU A 26 1.23 2.35 1.39
N GLU A 27 0.20 1.88 0.67
CA GLU A 27 -0.95 2.70 0.26
C GLU A 27 -1.59 3.44 1.46
N LYS A 28 -1.81 2.71 2.57
CA LYS A 28 -2.38 3.28 3.80
C LYS A 28 -1.50 4.37 4.41
N ARG A 29 -0.18 4.21 4.34
CA ARG A 29 0.74 5.24 4.82
C ARG A 29 0.70 6.45 3.90
N LEU A 30 0.62 6.23 2.59
CA LEU A 30 0.56 7.32 1.61
C LEU A 30 -0.68 8.17 1.85
N TYR A 31 -1.83 7.53 2.03
CA TYR A 31 -3.07 8.22 2.40
C TYR A 31 -2.91 9.03 3.68
N THR A 32 -2.31 8.44 4.72
CA THR A 32 -2.14 9.12 6.02
C THR A 32 -1.22 10.34 5.90
N THR A 33 -0.13 10.22 5.14
CA THR A 33 0.81 11.33 4.91
C THR A 33 0.13 12.44 4.11
N LEU A 34 -0.53 12.09 3.00
CA LEU A 34 -1.25 13.08 2.18
C LEU A 34 -2.42 13.71 2.94
N LYS A 35 -3.13 12.97 3.80
CA LYS A 35 -4.22 13.51 4.62
C LYS A 35 -3.72 14.49 5.69
N LYS A 36 -2.46 14.36 6.13
CA LYS A 36 -1.82 15.32 7.05
C LYS A 36 -1.47 16.63 6.35
N GLU A 37 -0.99 16.60 5.12
CA GLU A 37 -0.71 17.81 4.33
C GLU A 37 -1.99 18.42 3.74
N PHE A 38 -2.91 17.58 3.28
CA PHE A 38 -4.17 17.95 2.65
C PHE A 38 -5.34 17.47 3.51
N SER A 39 -5.73 18.26 4.50
CA SER A 39 -6.86 17.96 5.40
C SER A 39 -8.17 17.73 4.65
N ASN A 40 -8.33 18.33 3.47
CA ASN A 40 -9.51 18.20 2.62
C ASN A 40 -9.50 16.96 1.72
N LEU A 41 -8.43 16.15 1.74
CA LEU A 41 -8.32 14.96 0.90
C LEU A 41 -9.40 13.94 1.26
N SER A 42 -10.35 13.70 0.35
CA SER A 42 -11.29 12.61 0.50
C SER A 42 -10.64 11.27 0.13
N ARG A 43 -11.27 10.19 0.56
CA ARG A 43 -10.84 8.84 0.18
C ARG A 43 -11.12 8.54 -1.29
N ALA A 44 -12.11 9.20 -1.89
CA ALA A 44 -12.38 9.15 -3.32
C ALA A 44 -11.27 9.84 -4.12
N ASP A 45 -10.93 11.08 -3.75
CA ASP A 45 -9.83 11.87 -4.35
C ASP A 45 -8.50 11.11 -4.31
N PHE A 46 -8.18 10.53 -3.15
CA PHE A 46 -6.98 9.71 -3.01
C PHE A 46 -6.99 8.50 -3.96
N ARG A 47 -8.11 7.79 -4.08
CA ARG A 47 -8.23 6.66 -5.00
C ARG A 47 -8.04 7.08 -6.45
N GLU A 48 -8.55 8.26 -6.83
CA GLU A 48 -8.37 8.77 -8.19
C GLU A 48 -6.90 9.07 -8.49
N VAL A 49 -6.21 9.76 -7.58
CA VAL A 49 -4.77 10.05 -7.72
C VAL A 49 -3.94 8.77 -7.79
N ILE A 50 -4.21 7.80 -6.92
CA ILE A 50 -3.49 6.52 -6.92
C ILE A 50 -3.77 5.75 -8.20
N ASN A 51 -5.01 5.67 -8.68
CA ASN A 51 -5.32 4.98 -9.92
C ASN A 51 -4.60 5.60 -11.13
N LYS A 52 -4.43 6.93 -11.18
CA LYS A 52 -3.61 7.59 -12.21
C LYS A 52 -2.15 7.15 -12.13
N LEU A 53 -1.54 7.22 -10.94
CA LEU A 53 -0.15 6.79 -10.74
C LEU A 53 0.07 5.30 -11.06
N LEU A 54 -0.91 4.46 -10.73
CA LEU A 54 -0.89 3.02 -11.04
C LEU A 54 -1.08 2.71 -12.53
N TYR A 55 -1.66 3.64 -13.29
CA TYR A 55 -1.82 3.48 -14.73
C TYR A 55 -0.53 3.81 -15.50
N GLU A 56 0.28 4.74 -14.98
CA GLU A 56 1.49 5.22 -15.65
C GLU A 56 2.74 4.41 -15.29
N ASP A 57 3.16 4.44 -14.02
CA ASP A 57 4.52 4.03 -13.63
C ASP A 57 4.57 3.10 -12.40
N TYR A 58 3.44 2.83 -11.76
CA TYR A 58 3.40 2.10 -10.49
C TYR A 58 2.44 0.92 -10.50
N VAL A 59 2.65 -0.04 -9.61
CA VAL A 59 1.78 -1.19 -9.37
C VAL A 59 1.44 -1.31 -7.90
N LEU A 60 0.21 -1.72 -7.59
CA LEU A 60 -0.26 -1.95 -6.23
C LEU A 60 -0.34 -3.46 -5.97
N GLU A 61 0.58 -3.98 -5.18
CA GLU A 61 0.67 -5.39 -4.83
C GLU A 61 0.54 -5.55 -3.31
N HIS A 62 -0.48 -6.27 -2.84
CA HIS A 62 -0.74 -6.48 -1.40
C HIS A 62 -0.78 -5.19 -0.55
N GLY A 63 -1.20 -4.07 -1.12
CA GLY A 63 -1.25 -2.75 -0.46
C GLY A 63 0.08 -2.00 -0.42
N LEU A 64 1.09 -2.50 -1.15
CA LEU A 64 2.35 -1.82 -1.43
C LEU A 64 2.33 -1.28 -2.86
N ILE A 65 2.56 0.01 -2.99
CA ILE A 65 2.84 0.68 -4.26
C ILE A 65 4.32 0.43 -4.57
N ARG A 66 4.63 0.02 -5.78
CA ARG A 66 5.99 -0.24 -6.28
C ARG A 66 6.14 0.36 -7.68
N PRO A 67 7.34 0.78 -8.10
CA PRO A 67 7.55 1.22 -9.47
C PRO A 67 7.45 0.02 -10.41
N MET A 68 6.92 0.22 -11.60
CA MET A 68 6.76 -0.81 -12.62
C MET A 68 8.11 -1.07 -13.29
N THR A 69 8.88 -2.01 -12.75
CA THR A 69 10.10 -2.52 -13.41
C THR A 69 9.71 -3.43 -14.58
N ASP A 70 9.79 -2.88 -15.79
CA ASP A 70 9.74 -3.52 -17.12
C ASP A 70 8.79 -4.73 -17.35
N LYS A 71 7.78 -4.48 -18.22
CA LYS A 71 7.09 -5.45 -19.10
C LYS A 71 6.40 -6.66 -18.47
N LYS A 72 5.79 -6.51 -17.30
CA LYS A 72 4.65 -7.36 -16.92
C LYS A 72 3.43 -6.51 -16.58
N ALA A 73 2.82 -5.98 -17.63
CA ALA A 73 1.41 -5.67 -17.64
C ALA A 73 0.63 -7.00 -17.52
N THR A 74 0.56 -7.54 -16.31
CA THR A 74 -0.44 -8.57 -16.00
C THR A 74 -1.35 -7.95 -14.98
N LYS A 75 -2.49 -7.49 -15.51
CA LYS A 75 -3.67 -7.04 -14.79
C LYS A 75 -3.89 -7.96 -13.58
N SER A 76 -3.55 -7.50 -12.38
CA SER A 76 -4.11 -8.06 -11.15
C SER A 76 -5.46 -7.40 -10.91
N ASP A 77 -6.41 -7.78 -11.77
CA ASP A 77 -7.82 -7.82 -11.39
C ASP A 77 -7.97 -8.91 -10.31
N GLU A 78 -8.91 -8.76 -9.38
CA GLU A 78 -9.17 -9.61 -8.21
C GLU A 78 -8.12 -9.55 -7.07
N THR A 79 -8.42 -9.16 -5.82
CA THR A 79 -9.65 -9.31 -5.04
C THR A 79 -9.63 -8.34 -3.85
N TYR A 80 -10.47 -7.31 -3.88
CA TYR A 80 -11.01 -6.71 -2.66
C TYR A 80 -12.18 -7.60 -2.21
N SER A 81 -11.93 -8.63 -1.39
CA SER A 81 -13.01 -9.22 -0.57
C SER A 81 -12.52 -10.06 0.60
N LYS A 82 -13.00 -9.64 1.77
CA LYS A 82 -13.10 -10.36 3.05
C LYS A 82 -11.81 -10.56 3.83
N GLY A 83 -11.54 -9.58 4.69
CA GLY A 83 -10.92 -9.87 5.97
C GLY A 83 -11.69 -10.98 6.70
N LYS A 84 -10.97 -12.05 7.05
CA LYS A 84 -11.24 -12.84 8.24
C LYS A 84 -9.96 -12.87 9.06
N LEU A 85 -9.88 -11.94 10.02
CA LEU A 85 -9.06 -12.14 11.21
C LEU A 85 -9.73 -13.24 12.03
N SER A 86 -9.07 -14.39 12.20
CA SER A 86 -9.41 -15.31 13.29
C SER A 86 -8.10 -15.79 13.91
N GLY A 87 -7.85 -15.34 15.14
CA GLY A 87 -6.60 -15.57 15.85
C GLY A 87 -6.59 -16.79 16.75
N LYS A 88 -5.50 -16.82 17.54
CA LYS A 88 -5.21 -17.59 18.77
C LYS A 88 -4.89 -19.08 18.62
N GLY A 89 -3.62 -19.39 18.85
CA GLY A 89 -3.24 -20.43 19.83
C GLY A 89 -2.55 -21.67 19.26
N ALA A 90 -1.22 -21.73 19.40
CA ALA A 90 -0.47 -22.80 20.07
C ALA A 90 1.02 -22.73 19.69
N SER A 91 1.79 -21.87 20.36
CA SER A 91 3.23 -22.08 20.45
C SER A 91 3.45 -23.32 21.31
N LYS A 92 3.69 -24.47 20.68
CA LYS A 92 4.20 -25.65 21.40
C LYS A 92 5.67 -25.36 21.77
N PRO A 93 6.06 -25.35 23.06
CA PRO A 93 7.47 -25.44 23.39
C PRO A 93 7.98 -26.82 22.99
N GLN A 94 8.95 -26.86 22.09
CA GLN A 94 9.66 -28.07 21.67
C GLN A 94 10.46 -28.58 22.87
N ARG A 95 9.90 -29.56 23.59
CA ARG A 95 10.49 -30.13 24.81
C ARG A 95 11.71 -30.96 24.42
N ILE A 96 12.90 -30.49 24.77
CA ILE A 96 14.18 -31.19 24.57
C ILE A 96 14.23 -32.38 25.54
N PRO A 97 14.32 -33.64 25.08
CA PRO A 97 14.35 -34.78 25.97
C PRO A 97 15.76 -35.01 26.54
N GLY A 98 15.86 -34.96 27.88
CA GLY A 98 16.72 -35.84 28.66
C GLY A 98 18.20 -35.46 28.82
N LYS A 99 18.49 -34.39 29.58
CA LYS A 99 19.70 -34.40 30.42
C LYS A 99 19.40 -35.18 31.71
N ARG A 100 20.29 -36.13 32.02
CA ARG A 100 20.35 -37.01 33.19
C ARG A 100 20.51 -36.23 34.50
N GLU A 101 19.78 -36.60 35.53
CA GLU A 101 20.12 -36.68 36.97
C GLU A 101 19.09 -37.70 37.54
N ILE A 102 19.37 -38.78 38.27
CA ILE A 102 20.42 -39.20 39.22
C ILE A 102 20.62 -40.71 39.06
#